data_AF-A0A931SC05-F1
#
_entry.id   AF-A0A931SC05-F1
#
_cell.length_a   1.000
_cell.length_b   1.000
_cell.length_c   1.000
_cell.angle_alpha   90.00
_cell.angle_beta   90.00
_cell.angle_gamma   90.00
#
_symmetry.space_group_name_H-M   'P 1'
#
loop_
_entity.id
_entity.type
_entity.pdbx_description
1 polymer ?
#
loop_
_entity_poly.entity_id
_entity_poly.type
_entity_poly.pdbx_seq_one_letter_code
_entity_poly.pdbx_strand_id
1 'polypeptide(L)'
;METPTEPSTTLKSRILHEAWDVLKILLVALAIVVPVRYFVAQPFIVKGASMEPTFEELNYLVIDELSYYFRAPARGEVVVFRFPLDPSQYFIKRIIGLPGETVIIHDGKVYVEKGENEESSLLPEPYLPD
;
A
#
# COMPACT_ATOMS: atom_id res chain seq x y z
N MET A 1 50.19 -37.11 38.88
CA MET A 1 50.27 -35.68 38.51
C MET A 1 49.49 -35.55 37.21
N GLU A 2 48.17 -35.47 37.31
CA GLU A 2 47.27 -35.48 36.14
C GLU A 2 46.98 -34.03 35.77
N THR A 3 47.53 -33.59 34.64
CA THR A 3 47.16 -32.33 34.01
C THR A 3 45.83 -32.51 33.27
N PRO A 4 44.80 -31.68 33.54
CA PRO A 4 43.54 -31.77 32.81
C PRO A 4 43.79 -31.40 31.35
N THR A 5 43.50 -32.33 30.45
CA THR A 5 43.51 -32.10 29.00
C THR A 5 42.26 -31.33 28.64
N GLU A 6 42.40 -30.05 28.28
CA GLU A 6 41.31 -29.29 27.67
C GLU A 6 40.91 -29.95 26.34
N PRO A 7 39.62 -30.20 26.08
CA PRO A 7 39.20 -30.75 24.82
C PRO A 7 39.39 -29.68 23.73
N SER A 8 40.30 -29.96 22.80
CA SER A 8 40.46 -29.22 21.55
C SER A 8 39.20 -29.39 20.70
N THR A 9 38.17 -28.60 20.99
CA THR A 9 37.01 -28.43 20.10
C THR A 9 37.53 -27.99 18.74
N THR A 10 37.36 -28.86 17.74
CA THR A 10 37.99 -28.76 16.43
C THR A 10 37.54 -27.49 15.70
N LEU A 11 38.48 -26.76 15.08
CA LEU A 11 38.22 -25.49 14.37
C LEU A 11 36.99 -25.55 13.43
N LYS A 12 36.75 -26.72 12.82
CA LYS A 12 35.60 -26.99 11.94
C LYS A 12 34.26 -26.86 12.66
N SER A 13 34.11 -27.40 13.87
CA SER A 13 32.84 -27.35 14.60
C SER A 13 32.50 -25.93 15.04
N ARG A 14 33.51 -25.11 15.35
CA ARG A 14 33.34 -23.69 15.64
C ARG A 14 32.87 -22.93 14.41
N ILE A 15 33.55 -23.09 13.27
CA ILE A 15 33.16 -22.43 12.01
C ILE A 15 31.75 -22.83 11.57
N LEU A 16 31.37 -24.11 11.71
CA LEU A 16 30.02 -24.61 11.40
C LEU A 16 28.95 -23.95 12.29
N HIS A 17 29.24 -23.78 13.58
CA HIS A 17 28.31 -23.14 14.51
C HIS A 17 28.14 -21.64 14.21
N GLU A 18 29.25 -20.93 13.97
CA GLU A 18 29.22 -19.51 13.58
C GLU A 18 28.46 -19.31 12.26
N ALA A 19 28.71 -20.15 11.27
CA ALA A 19 27.99 -20.10 10.00
C ALA A 19 26.48 -20.37 10.18
N TRP A 20 26.12 -21.28 11.09
CA TRP A 20 24.72 -21.58 11.41
C TRP A 20 24.01 -20.40 12.08
N ASP A 21 24.69 -19.68 12.98
CA ASP A 21 24.11 -18.51 13.64
C ASP A 21 23.95 -17.33 12.68
N VAL A 22 24.92 -17.10 11.79
CA VAL A 22 24.81 -16.10 10.71
C VAL A 22 23.66 -16.46 9.76
N LEU A 23 23.52 -17.73 9.38
CA LEU A 23 22.44 -18.19 8.50
C LEU A 23 21.06 -18.00 9.15
N LYS A 24 20.92 -18.28 10.45
CA LYS A 24 19.67 -18.02 11.18
C LYS A 24 19.30 -16.53 11.15
N ILE A 25 20.26 -15.65 11.44
CA ILE A 25 20.02 -14.20 11.42
C ILE A 25 19.59 -13.76 10.02
N LEU A 26 20.27 -14.26 8.98
CA LEU A 26 19.92 -13.96 7.58
C LEU A 26 18.50 -14.45 7.24
N LEU A 27 18.14 -15.66 7.66
CA LEU A 27 16.81 -16.23 7.42
C LEU A 27 15.71 -15.43 8.14
N VAL A 28 15.93 -15.05 9.40
CA VAL A 28 14.97 -14.23 10.17
C VAL A 28 14.82 -12.85 9.54
N ALA A 29 15.92 -12.20 9.16
CA ALA A 29 15.88 -10.92 8.46
C ALA A 29 15.13 -11.02 7.14
N LEU A 30 15.38 -12.06 6.34
CA LEU A 30 14.68 -12.29 5.08
C LEU A 30 13.18 -12.56 5.29
N ALA A 31 12.83 -13.36 6.30
CA ALA A 31 11.46 -13.67 6.67
C ALA A 31 10.67 -12.43 7.11
N ILE A 32 11.32 -11.38 7.58
CA ILE A 32 10.69 -10.09 7.89
C ILE A 32 10.66 -9.18 6.65
N VAL A 33 11.80 -9.01 5.97
CA VAL A 33 11.94 -8.05 4.85
C VAL A 33 11.10 -8.44 3.64
N VAL A 34 11.04 -9.73 3.29
CA VAL A 34 10.31 -10.19 2.10
C VAL A 34 8.81 -9.91 2.21
N PRO A 35 8.11 -10.31 3.29
CA PRO A 35 6.70 -9.94 3.47
C PRO A 35 6.48 -8.44 3.51
N VAL A 36 7.32 -7.67 4.23
CA VAL A 36 7.16 -6.20 4.29
C VAL A 36 7.28 -5.57 2.90
N ARG A 37 8.25 -6.01 2.09
CA ARG A 37 8.38 -5.51 0.71
C ARG A 37 7.24 -5.93 -0.20
N TYR A 38 6.70 -7.12 -0.02
CA TYR A 38 5.62 -7.64 -0.85
C TYR A 38 4.25 -7.07 -0.48
N PHE A 39 3.96 -6.91 0.83
CA PHE A 39 2.62 -6.55 1.33
C PHE A 39 2.45 -5.09 1.75
N VAL A 40 3.53 -4.38 2.12
CA VAL A 40 3.42 -3.05 2.76
C VAL A 40 4.09 -1.96 1.94
N ALA A 41 5.21 -2.25 1.28
CA ALA A 41 6.14 -1.23 0.80
C ALA A 41 6.51 -1.40 -0.68
N GLN A 42 5.54 -1.39 -1.58
CA GLN A 42 5.81 -0.85 -2.92
C GLN A 42 5.68 0.67 -2.85
N PRO A 43 6.79 1.44 -2.77
CA PRO A 43 6.70 2.89 -2.80
C PRO A 43 6.18 3.33 -4.16
N PHE A 44 5.00 3.94 -4.19
CA PHE A 44 4.51 4.62 -5.37
C PHE A 44 4.88 6.09 -5.28
N ILE A 45 5.39 6.62 -6.39
CA ILE A 45 5.70 8.04 -6.54
C ILE A 45 4.59 8.64 -7.38
N VAL A 46 3.90 9.64 -6.83
CA VAL A 46 2.88 10.38 -7.57
C VAL A 46 3.52 11.11 -8.74
N LYS A 47 2.94 10.94 -9.93
CA LYS A 47 3.35 11.61 -11.16
C LYS A 47 2.20 12.47 -11.68
N GLY A 48 2.49 13.75 -11.89
CA GLY A 48 1.54 14.73 -12.40
C GLY A 48 0.63 15.37 -11.35
N ALA A 49 0.01 16.48 -11.74
CA ALA A 49 -0.73 17.38 -10.85
C ALA A 49 -2.21 17.02 -10.61
N SER A 50 -2.69 15.87 -11.13
CA SER A 50 -4.14 15.56 -11.13
C SER A 50 -4.75 15.39 -9.74
N MET A 51 -3.93 15.17 -8.70
CA MET A 51 -4.39 15.00 -7.33
C MET A 51 -4.02 16.20 -6.45
N GLU A 52 -3.50 17.29 -7.01
CA GLU A 52 -3.27 18.52 -6.26
C GLU A 52 -4.61 19.14 -5.80
N PRO A 53 -4.67 19.72 -4.59
CA PRO A 53 -3.59 19.87 -3.61
C PRO A 53 -3.42 18.67 -2.67
N THR A 54 -4.23 17.62 -2.79
CA THR A 54 -4.19 16.47 -1.85
C THR A 54 -2.87 15.71 -1.92
N PHE A 55 -2.33 15.52 -3.13
CA PHE A 55 -1.03 14.89 -3.35
C PHE A 55 -0.24 15.69 -4.38
N GLU A 56 0.93 16.16 -3.98
CA GLU A 56 1.86 16.87 -4.86
C GLU A 56 2.71 15.88 -5.66
N GLU A 57 3.30 16.37 -6.75
CA GLU A 57 4.25 15.59 -7.53
C GLU A 57 5.40 15.09 -6.66
N LEU A 58 5.88 13.87 -6.93
CA LEU A 58 6.96 13.20 -6.20
C LEU A 58 6.63 12.81 -4.75
N ASN A 59 5.38 12.97 -4.29
CA ASN A 59 4.97 12.42 -3.01
C ASN A 59 5.11 10.89 -2.99
N TYR A 60 5.70 10.37 -1.92
CA TYR A 60 5.83 8.93 -1.65
C TYR A 60 4.57 8.43 -0.96
N LEU A 61 3.96 7.40 -1.54
CA LEU A 61 2.76 6.78 -1.00
C LEU A 61 3.06 5.38 -0.47
N VAL A 62 2.48 5.09 0.70
CA VAL A 62 2.36 3.75 1.27
C VAL A 62 0.91 3.34 1.08
N ILE A 63 0.68 2.21 0.42
CA ILE A 63 -0.65 1.75 0.02
C ILE A 63 -1.04 0.56 0.88
N ASP A 64 -2.28 0.58 1.35
CA ASP A 64 -2.92 -0.58 1.96
C ASP A 64 -3.68 -1.39 0.90
N GLU A 65 -3.09 -2.50 0.45
CA GLU A 65 -3.73 -3.44 -0.48
C GLU A 65 -4.65 -4.44 0.24
N LEU A 66 -4.49 -4.61 1.56
CA LEU A 66 -5.14 -5.68 2.32
C LEU A 66 -6.58 -5.31 2.68
N SER A 67 -6.86 -4.04 2.98
CA SER A 67 -8.20 -3.57 3.36
C SER A 67 -9.29 -4.00 2.36
N TYR A 68 -9.02 -3.94 1.06
CA TYR A 68 -10.00 -4.26 0.01
C TYR A 68 -10.30 -5.75 -0.17
N TYR A 69 -9.56 -6.64 0.50
CA TYR A 69 -9.92 -8.06 0.59
C TYR A 69 -11.04 -8.30 1.61
N PHE A 70 -11.21 -7.40 2.59
CA PHE A 70 -12.15 -7.58 3.70
C PHE A 70 -13.36 -6.65 3.61
N ARG A 71 -13.26 -5.53 2.90
CA ARG A 71 -14.35 -4.56 2.73
C ARG A 71 -14.39 -3.96 1.33
N ALA A 72 -15.57 -3.51 0.94
CA ALA A 72 -15.74 -2.71 -0.25
C ALA A 72 -15.14 -1.30 -0.08
N PRO A 73 -14.77 -0.65 -1.20
CA PRO A 73 -14.37 0.75 -1.20
C PRO A 73 -15.49 1.68 -0.76
N ALA A 74 -15.12 2.72 -0.04
CA ALA A 74 -16.02 3.76 0.44
C ALA A 74 -15.83 5.06 -0.36
N ARG A 75 -16.89 5.87 -0.42
CA ARG A 75 -16.83 7.18 -1.07
C ARG A 75 -15.82 8.07 -0.38
N GLY A 76 -15.09 8.86 -1.17
CA GLY A 76 -14.09 9.80 -0.69
C GLY A 76 -12.72 9.16 -0.45
N GLU A 77 -12.60 7.83 -0.47
CA GLU A 77 -11.31 7.16 -0.39
C GLU A 77 -10.47 7.44 -1.64
N VAL A 78 -9.16 7.52 -1.45
CA VAL A 78 -8.20 7.65 -2.55
C VAL A 78 -7.62 6.27 -2.82
N VAL A 79 -7.69 5.85 -4.08
CA VAL A 79 -7.30 4.52 -4.51
C VAL A 79 -6.29 4.59 -5.63
N VAL A 80 -5.41 3.59 -5.63
CA VAL A 80 -4.51 3.31 -6.74
C VAL A 80 -5.01 2.09 -7.46
N PHE A 81 -5.17 2.19 -8.77
CA PHE A 81 -5.64 1.09 -9.61
C PHE A 81 -4.88 1.04 -10.93
N ARG A 82 -4.87 -0.14 -11.55
CA ARG A 82 -4.31 -0.30 -12.90
C ARG A 82 -5.23 0.36 -13.91
N PHE A 83 -4.66 1.17 -14.79
CA PHE A 83 -5.44 1.87 -15.81
C PHE A 83 -6.12 0.84 -16.73
N PRO A 84 -7.45 0.87 -16.91
CA PRO A 84 -8.16 -0.19 -17.64
C PRO A 84 -7.74 -0.34 -19.12
N LEU A 85 -7.29 0.74 -19.76
CA LEU A 85 -6.84 0.71 -21.16
C LEU A 85 -5.36 0.29 -21.30
N ASP A 86 -4.54 0.49 -20.27
CA ASP A 86 -3.15 0.05 -20.21
C ASP A 86 -2.78 -0.38 -18.78
N PRO A 87 -2.90 -1.69 -18.47
CA PRO A 87 -2.65 -2.21 -17.13
C PRO A 87 -1.19 -2.11 -16.65
N SER A 88 -0.26 -1.70 -17.52
CA SER A 88 1.13 -1.42 -17.11
C SER A 88 1.25 -0.12 -16.31
N GLN A 89 0.23 0.75 -16.37
CA GLN A 89 0.18 2.04 -15.70
C GLN A 89 -0.71 1.99 -14.45
N TYR A 90 -0.27 2.68 -13.39
CA TYR A 90 -1.04 2.87 -12.15
C TYR A 90 -1.54 4.30 -12.06
N PHE A 91 -2.83 4.46 -11.74
CA PHE A 91 -3.47 5.76 -11.56
C PHE A 91 -3.91 5.91 -10.11
N ILE A 92 -3.74 7.12 -9.56
CA ILE A 92 -4.28 7.52 -8.26
C ILE A 92 -5.48 8.45 -8.48
N LYS A 93 -6.64 8.10 -7.92
CA LYS A 93 -7.88 8.90 -8.00
C LYS A 93 -8.70 8.78 -6.73
N ARG A 94 -9.63 9.72 -6.52
CA ARG A 94 -10.62 9.67 -5.44
C ARG A 94 -11.91 9.02 -5.92
N ILE A 95 -12.52 8.18 -5.08
CA ILE A 95 -13.81 7.56 -5.36
C ILE A 95 -14.93 8.58 -5.14
N ILE A 96 -15.61 8.94 -6.24
CA ILE A 96 -16.72 9.90 -6.22
C ILE A 96 -18.08 9.22 -6.30
N GLY A 97 -18.23 8.17 -7.11
CA GLY A 97 -19.46 7.39 -7.26
C GLY A 97 -19.30 5.96 -6.75
N LEU A 98 -20.38 5.41 -6.17
CA LEU A 98 -20.46 4.01 -5.75
C LEU A 98 -21.41 3.22 -6.67
N PRO A 99 -21.36 1.87 -6.65
CA PRO A 99 -22.27 1.06 -7.46
C PRO A 99 -23.75 1.39 -7.19
N GLY A 100 -24.53 1.55 -8.26
CA GLY A 100 -25.96 1.87 -8.18
C GLY A 100 -26.28 3.36 -8.07
N GLU A 101 -25.28 4.24 -8.14
CA GLU A 101 -25.48 5.69 -8.07
C GLU A 101 -25.29 6.39 -9.41
N THR A 102 -26.03 7.48 -9.60
CA THR A 102 -25.81 8.43 -10.69
C THR A 102 -25.03 9.62 -10.16
N VAL A 103 -23.91 9.93 -10.83
CA VAL A 103 -23.08 11.11 -10.52
C VAL A 103 -23.42 12.20 -11.52
N ILE A 104 -23.82 13.36 -11.03
CA ILE A 104 -24.22 14.53 -11.84
C ILE A 104 -23.22 15.64 -11.55
N ILE A 105 -22.66 16.24 -12.59
CA ILE A 105 -21.78 17.39 -12.48
C ILE A 105 -22.49 18.59 -13.09
N HIS A 106 -22.76 19.61 -12.26
CA HIS A 106 -23.46 20.82 -12.68
C HIS A 106 -22.85 22.04 -11.98
N ASP A 107 -22.51 23.08 -12.75
CA ASP A 107 -21.89 24.31 -12.27
C ASP A 107 -20.67 24.08 -11.36
N GLY A 108 -19.81 23.13 -11.75
CA GLY A 108 -18.59 22.79 -10.99
C GLY A 108 -18.84 22.07 -9.67
N LYS A 109 -20.10 21.68 -9.36
CA LYS A 109 -20.47 20.91 -8.18
C LYS A 109 -20.85 19.49 -8.54
N VAL A 110 -20.52 18.56 -7.66
CA VAL A 110 -20.88 17.14 -7.81
C VAL A 110 -22.13 16.83 -6.98
N TYR A 111 -23.10 16.19 -7.61
CA TYR A 111 -24.30 15.67 -6.97
C TYR A 111 -24.36 14.16 -7.15
N VAL A 112 -24.91 13.47 -6.15
CA VAL A 112 -25.07 12.01 -6.14
C VAL A 112 -26.53 11.66 -5.90
N GLU A 113 -27.06 10.81 -6.77
CA GLU A 113 -28.41 10.25 -6.71
C GLU A 113 -28.32 8.74 -6.47
N LYS A 114 -29.06 8.23 -5.47
CA LYS A 114 -28.99 6.84 -5.00
C LYS A 114 -30.18 6.00 -5.52
N GLY A 115 -30.46 6.10 -6.82
CA GLY A 115 -31.51 5.34 -7.52
C GLY A 115 -32.50 6.23 -8.24
N GLU A 116 -33.32 5.64 -9.12
CA GLU A 116 -34.18 6.35 -10.11
C GLU A 116 -35.25 7.30 -9.53
N ASN A 117 -35.42 7.41 -8.20
CA ASN A 117 -36.45 8.25 -7.57
C ASN A 117 -35.96 8.99 -6.31
N GLU A 118 -34.66 9.04 -6.05
CA GLU A 118 -34.13 9.79 -4.90
C GLU A 118 -33.69 11.20 -5.31
N GLU A 119 -33.88 12.19 -4.44
CA GLU A 119 -33.37 13.54 -4.71
C GLU A 119 -31.84 13.52 -4.75
N SER A 120 -31.28 14.26 -5.71
CA SER A 120 -29.84 14.40 -5.82
C SER A 120 -29.30 15.19 -4.63
N SER A 121 -28.29 14.64 -3.97
CA SER A 121 -27.63 15.26 -2.82
C SER A 121 -26.31 15.87 -3.25
N LEU A 122 -26.04 17.12 -2.82
CA LEU A 122 -24.74 17.75 -3.04
C LEU A 122 -23.66 16.95 -2.29
N LEU A 123 -22.61 16.54 -3.01
CA LEU A 123 -21.47 15.88 -2.42
C LEU A 123 -20.57 16.91 -1.72
N PRO A 124 -20.27 16.77 -0.42
CA PRO A 124 -19.29 17.63 0.23
C PRO A 124 -17.88 17.34 -0.31
N GLU A 125 -17.19 18.36 -0.80
CA GLU A 125 -15.86 18.24 -1.37
C GLU A 125 -14.85 19.08 -0.56
N PRO A 126 -14.53 18.71 0.70
CA PRO A 126 -13.64 19.50 1.58
C PRO A 126 -12.18 19.56 1.10
N TYR A 127 -11.87 18.86 0.00
CA TYR A 127 -10.57 18.80 -0.64
C TYR A 127 -10.43 19.80 -1.80
N LEU A 128 -11.49 20.51 -2.17
CA LEU A 128 -11.44 21.61 -3.12
C LEU A 128 -11.31 22.94 -2.37
N PRO A 129 -10.55 23.92 -2.91
CA PRO A 129 -10.59 25.28 -2.41
C PRO A 129 -11.96 25.92 -2.66
N ASP A 130 -12.34 26.87 -1.80
CA ASP A 130 -13.57 27.69 -1.92
C ASP A 130 -13.60 28.58 -3.17
#